data_AF-A0A496RKP1-F1
#
_entry.id   AF-A0A496RKP1-F1
#
_cell.length_a   1.000
_cell.length_b   1.000
_cell.length_c   1.000
_cell.angle_alpha   90.00
_cell.angle_beta   90.00
_cell.angle_gamma   90.00
#
_symmetry.space_group_name_H-M   'P 1'
#
loop_
_entity.id
_entity.type
_entity.pdbx_description
1 polymer ?
#
loop_
_entity_poly.entity_id
_entity_poly.type
_entity_poly.pdbx_seq_one_letter_code
_entity_poly.pdbx_strand_id
1 'polypeptide(L)' 'MKEEDYFPFQEVLEEEEELDFSQLKKCPYCKKPIPYNAIICLYCGKSLPSPTKAKWKVWIAVIIVISFILFILWGW' A
#
# COMPACT_ATOMS: atom_id res chain seq x y z
N MET A 1 -38.76 -3.34 -28.81
CA MET A 1 -38.21 -3.00 -27.48
C MET A 1 -37.93 -4.33 -26.82
N LYS A 2 -36.66 -4.70 -26.71
CA LYS A 2 -36.25 -6.04 -26.28
C LYS A 2 -36.20 -6.04 -24.75
N GLU A 3 -36.92 -6.96 -24.11
CA GLU A 3 -37.01 -7.12 -22.64
C GLU A 3 -35.69 -7.55 -21.97
N GLU A 4 -34.66 -7.82 -22.77
CA GLU A 4 -33.39 -8.41 -22.36
C GLU A 4 -32.41 -7.42 -21.71
N ASP A 5 -32.80 -6.15 -21.57
CA ASP A 5 -32.06 -5.10 -20.84
C ASP A 5 -32.67 -4.78 -19.45
N TYR A 6 -33.47 -5.68 -18.88
CA TYR A 6 -34.07 -5.48 -17.55
C TYR A 6 -33.20 -6.10 -16.45
N PHE A 7 -32.51 -5.25 -15.69
CA PHE A 7 -31.84 -5.66 -14.44
C PHE A 7 -32.89 -5.79 -13.33
N PRO A 8 -33.16 -7.00 -12.80
CA PRO A 8 -34.10 -7.17 -11.70
C PRO A 8 -33.54 -6.52 -10.44
N PHE A 9 -34.38 -5.74 -9.76
CA PHE A 9 -34.07 -5.20 -8.44
C PHE A 9 -34.00 -6.34 -7.43
N GLN A 10 -32.83 -6.54 -6.81
CA GLN A 10 -32.64 -7.51 -5.75
C GLN A 10 -32.37 -6.75 -4.45
N GLU A 11 -33.20 -6.95 -3.43
CA GLU A 11 -32.93 -6.45 -2.09
C GLU A 11 -31.84 -7.31 -1.45
N VAL A 12 -30.59 -6.86 -1.62
CA VAL A 12 -29.44 -7.41 -0.89
C VAL A 12 -29.26 -6.54 0.34
N LEU A 13 -29.22 -7.16 1.52
CA LEU A 13 -28.77 -6.49 2.74
C LEU A 13 -27.30 -6.11 2.54
N GLU A 14 -27.04 -4.82 2.31
CA GLU A 14 -25.68 -4.28 2.33
C GLU A 14 -25.15 -4.40 3.77
N GLU A 15 -24.18 -5.28 3.96
CA GLU A 15 -23.42 -5.32 5.22
C GLU A 15 -22.60 -4.04 5.33
N GLU A 16 -22.68 -3.35 6.47
CA GLU A 16 -21.90 -2.13 6.71
C GLU A 16 -20.41 -2.48 6.76
N GLU A 17 -19.63 -2.01 5.77
CA GLU A 17 -18.18 -2.09 5.83
C GLU A 17 -17.65 -1.16 6.93
N GLU A 18 -17.09 -1.74 7.99
CA GLU A 18 -16.40 -0.99 9.05
C GLU A 18 -15.14 -0.30 8.48
N LEU A 19 -15.27 0.98 8.14
CA LEU A 19 -14.14 1.81 7.73
C LEU A 19 -13.21 2.12 8.92
N ASP A 20 -11.99 1.58 8.89
CA ASP A 20 -10.97 1.86 9.91
C ASP A 20 -10.36 3.27 9.76
N PHE A 21 -10.90 4.23 10.51
CA PHE A 21 -10.41 5.61 10.58
C PHE A 21 -9.20 5.81 11.53
N SER A 22 -8.66 4.76 12.15
CA SER A 22 -7.59 4.90 13.15
C SER A 22 -6.25 5.34 12.55
N GLN A 23 -6.03 5.12 11.25
CA GLN A 23 -4.73 5.36 10.59
C GLN A 23 -4.74 6.59 9.67
N LEU A 24 -4.93 7.77 10.26
CA LEU A 24 -4.85 9.04 9.53
C LEU A 24 -3.48 9.71 9.70
N LYS A 25 -2.96 10.27 8.60
CA LYS A 25 -1.79 11.15 8.57
C LYS A 25 -2.16 12.51 8.00
N LYS A 26 -1.37 13.56 8.26
CA LYS A 26 -1.57 14.86 7.62
C LYS A 26 -0.94 14.86 6.23
N CYS A 27 -1.67 15.35 5.23
CA CYS A 27 -1.13 15.56 3.89
C CYS A 27 0.04 16.57 3.97
N PRO A 28 1.22 16.26 3.39
CA PRO A 28 2.39 17.14 3.45
C PRO A 28 2.20 18.46 2.69
N TYR A 29 1.18 18.55 1.83
CA TYR A 29 0.92 19.72 0.99
C TYR A 29 -0.20 20.61 1.52
N CYS A 30 -1.37 20.03 1.82
CA CYS A 30 -2.55 20.79 2.25
C CYS A 30 -2.89 20.62 3.74
N LYS A 31 -2.13 19.81 4.47
CA LYS A 31 -2.26 19.56 5.92
C LYS A 31 -3.58 18.91 6.37
N LYS A 32 -4.49 18.58 5.44
CA LYS A 32 -5.73 17.84 5.74
C LYS A 32 -5.45 16.39 6.14
N PRO A 33 -6.27 15.79 7.01
CA PRO A 33 -6.14 14.39 7.39
C PRO A 33 -6.45 13.50 6.19
N ILE A 34 -5.61 12.50 5.96
CA ILE A 34 -5.72 11.53 4.86
C ILE A 34 -5.35 10.13 5.37
N PRO A 35 -5.87 9.05 4.74
CA PRO A 35 -5.48 7.69 5.08
C PRO A 35 -3.96 7.49 4.98
N TYR A 36 -3.39 6.67 5.85
CA TYR A 36 -1.94 6.39 5.84
C TYR A 36 -1.48 5.74 4.54
N ASN A 37 -2.32 4.89 3.96
CA ASN A 37 -2.13 4.20 2.67
C ASN A 37 -2.51 5.04 1.44
N ALA A 38 -2.95 6.29 1.61
CA ALA A 38 -3.33 7.13 0.48
C ALA A 38 -2.14 7.37 -0.47
N ILE A 39 -2.39 7.17 -1.76
CA ILE A 39 -1.43 7.44 -2.86
C ILE A 39 -1.64 8.85 -3.41
N ILE A 40 -2.87 9.36 -3.40
CA ILE A 40 -3.25 10.69 -3.86
C ILE A 40 -4.11 11.35 -2.77
N CYS A 41 -3.91 12.65 -2.56
CA CYS A 41 -4.74 13.41 -1.63
C CYS A 41 -6.04 13.84 -2.30
N LEU A 42 -7.18 13.32 -1.82
CA LEU A 42 -8.53 13.67 -2.31
C LEU A 42 -8.86 15.17 -2.19
N TYR A 43 -8.18 15.91 -1.32
CA TYR A 43 -8.47 17.32 -1.09
C TYR A 43 -7.64 18.28 -1.95
N CYS A 44 -6.43 17.91 -2.36
CA CYS A 44 -5.55 18.79 -3.13
C CYS A 44 -5.08 18.21 -4.45
N GLY A 45 -5.43 16.96 -4.75
CA GLY A 45 -5.10 16.25 -5.99
C GLY A 45 -3.63 15.85 -6.13
N LYS A 46 -2.74 16.19 -5.19
CA LYS A 46 -1.32 15.87 -5.29
C LYS A 46 -1.05 14.41 -4.93
N SER A 47 -0.13 13.79 -5.66
CA SER A 47 0.42 12.48 -5.33
C SER A 47 1.29 12.55 -4.08
N LEU A 48 1.21 11.51 -3.26
CA LEU A 48 1.91 11.41 -1.98
C LEU A 48 3.19 10.60 -2.17
N PRO A 49 4.28 10.97 -1.48
CA PRO A 49 5.50 10.17 -1.50
C PRO A 49 5.19 8.80 -0.88
N SER A 50 5.30 7.74 -1.70
CA SER A 50 5.08 6.36 -1.25
C SER A 50 6.18 5.96 -0.28
N PRO A 51 5.87 5.29 0.84
CA PRO A 51 6.90 4.71 1.69
C PRO A 51 7.46 3.47 0.98
N THR A 52 8.50 3.65 0.16
CA THR A 52 9.26 2.54 -0.43
C THR A 52 9.96 1.77 0.69
N LYS A 53 9.32 0.73 1.21
CA LYS A 53 9.92 -0.19 2.18
C LYS A 53 10.33 -1.47 1.48
N ALA A 54 11.61 -1.56 1.13
CA ALA A 54 12.25 -2.83 0.85
C ALA A 54 13.66 -2.88 1.46
N LYS A 55 13.78 -2.51 2.75
CA LYS A 55 15.06 -2.62 3.49
C LYS A 55 15.53 -4.08 3.64
N TRP A 56 14.61 -5.04 3.55
CA TRP A 56 14.92 -6.47 3.66
C TRP A 56 15.82 -6.99 2.53
N LYS A 57 15.64 -6.50 1.29
CA LYS A 57 16.48 -6.90 0.16
C LYS A 57 17.96 -6.48 0.32
N VAL A 58 18.22 -5.36 1.00
CA VAL A 58 19.59 -4.89 1.29
C VAL A 58 20.29 -5.82 2.28
N TRP A 59 19.59 -6.26 3.32
CA TRP A 59 20.14 -7.18 4.30
C TRP A 59 20.47 -8.55 3.72
N ILE A 60 19.63 -9.08 2.84
CA ILE A 60 19.91 -10.34 2.12
C ILE A 60 21.20 -10.22 1.30
N ALA A 61 21.37 -9.12 0.56
CA ALA A 61 22.58 -8.89 -0.23
C ALA A 61 23.84 -8.80 0.64
N VAL A 62 23.77 -8.12 1.79
CA VAL A 62 24.90 -8.02 2.73
C VAL A 62 25.28 -9.38 3.30
N ILE A 63 24.30 -10.21 3.69
CA ILE A 63 24.55 -11.55 4.22
C ILE A 63 25.22 -12.45 3.17
N ILE A 64 24.77 -12.39 1.91
CA ILE A 64 25.38 -13.15 0.82
C ILE A 64 26.85 -12.74 0.64
N VAL A 65 27.13 -11.44 0.57
CA VAL A 65 28.50 -10.93 0.40
C VAL A 65 29.40 -11.33 1.58
N ILE A 66 28.92 -11.19 2.82
CA ILE A 66 29.68 -11.60 4.02
C ILE A 66 29.94 -13.12 4.01
N SER A 67 28.95 -13.92 3.63
CA SER A 67 29.10 -15.37 3.51
C SER A 67 30.18 -15.75 2.49
N PHE A 68 30.20 -15.11 1.32
CA PHE A 68 31.22 -15.34 0.30
C PHE A 68 32.61 -14.94 0.79
N ILE A 69 32.73 -13.80 1.47
CA ILE A 69 34.01 -13.33 2.02
C ILE A 69 34.53 -14.29 3.09
N LEU A 70 33.69 -14.74 4.01
CA LEU A 70 34.07 -15.73 5.02
C LEU A 70 34.47 -17.07 4.39
N PHE A 71 33.76 -17.51 3.35
CA PHE A 71 34.09 -18.73 2.62
C PHE A 71 35.46 -18.66 1.93
N ILE A 72 35.79 -17.49 1.35
CA ILE A 72 37.10 -17.22 0.73
C ILE A 72 38.21 -17.11 1.78
N LEU A 73 37.91 -16.56 2.98
CA LEU A 73 38.90 -16.37 4.05
C LEU A 73 39.12 -17.63 4.92
N TRP A 74 38.20 -18.59 4.92
CA TRP A 74 38.27 -19.79 5.78
C TRP A 74 38.45 -21.11 5.04
N GLY A 75 38.18 -21.18 3.74
CA GLY A 75 37.95 -22.46 3.07
C GLY A 75 38.40 -22.54 1.63
N TRP A 76 39.24 -21.61 1.20
CA TRP A 76 40.27 -21.88 0.20
C TRP A 76 41.62 -21.87 0.93
#